data_AF-A0A7W3N9R9-F1
#
_entry.id   AF-A0A7W3N9R9-F1
#
_cell.length_a   1.000
_cell.length_b   1.000
_cell.length_c   1.000
_cell.angle_alpha   90.00
_cell.angle_beta   90.00
_cell.angle_gamma   90.00
#
_symmetry.space_group_name_H-M   'P 1'
#
loop_
_entity.id
_entity.type
_entity.pdbx_description
1 polymer ?
#
loop_
_entity_poly.entity_id
_entity_poly.type
_entity_poly.pdbx_seq_one_letter_code
_entity_poly.pdbx_strand_id
1 'polypeptide(L)'
;MNPYFGIVVSLAAYGIGTYLFKKSKGFFLFTPLFVAMVLGIAFLKIGHFSYEEYSSGGKIISFFLEPATIAFAIPLYKQADKLKKYWWQILSSIAVGSVCSVAIIFAIAKGIHMDEVVMKSMLPQAATTAIALPLSQDIGGIPAITSFAVIFNAVIVYALGALFLKVFKVKNPISKGLALGTSGHALGVAVGIEMGEVEAAMASIAVVIVGVVTVAVIPLFVQLVM
;
A
#
# COMPACT_ATOMS: atom_id res chain seq x y z
N MET A 1 2.75 15.55 -26.07
CA MET A 1 3.81 14.51 -26.24
C MET A 1 3.17 13.16 -26.58
N ASN A 2 3.92 12.23 -27.20
CA ASN A 2 3.44 10.88 -27.50
C ASN A 2 3.36 10.03 -26.21
N PRO A 3 2.35 9.15 -26.02
CA PRO A 3 2.27 8.20 -24.89
C PRO A 3 3.56 7.46 -24.53
N TYR A 4 4.46 7.21 -25.48
CA TYR A 4 5.77 6.60 -25.20
C TYR A 4 6.61 7.39 -24.17
N PHE A 5 6.46 8.71 -24.11
CA PHE A 5 7.20 9.55 -23.14
C PHE A 5 6.90 9.12 -21.69
N GLY A 6 5.63 9.07 -21.31
CA GLY A 6 5.23 8.69 -19.94
C GLY A 6 5.63 7.26 -19.59
N ILE A 7 5.57 6.34 -20.57
CA ILE A 7 6.01 4.96 -20.40
C ILE A 7 7.52 4.90 -20.13
N VAL A 8 8.34 5.54 -20.97
CA VAL A 8 9.80 5.52 -20.84
C VAL A 8 10.23 6.15 -19.53
N VAL A 9 9.67 7.31 -19.15
CA VAL A 9 9.99 7.97 -17.88
C VAL A 9 9.67 7.04 -16.70
N SER A 10 8.51 6.40 -16.71
CA SER A 10 8.08 5.49 -15.63
C SER A 10 8.99 4.25 -15.53
N LEU A 11 9.28 3.59 -16.65
CA LEU A 11 10.12 2.40 -16.69
C LEU A 11 11.58 2.70 -16.35
N ALA A 12 12.11 3.84 -16.82
CA ALA A 12 13.46 4.28 -16.48
C ALA A 12 13.59 4.57 -14.99
N ALA A 13 12.65 5.32 -14.42
CA ALA A 13 12.65 5.66 -13.00
C ALA A 13 12.52 4.41 -12.11
N TYR A 14 11.62 3.48 -12.48
CA TYR A 14 11.48 2.18 -11.80
C TYR A 14 12.74 1.31 -11.95
N GLY A 15 13.36 1.31 -13.13
CA GLY A 15 14.60 0.58 -13.40
C GLY A 15 15.77 1.09 -12.56
N ILE A 16 15.92 2.42 -12.44
CA ILE A 16 16.89 3.05 -11.55
C ILE A 16 16.63 2.62 -10.10
N GLY A 17 15.38 2.69 -9.63
CA GLY A 17 14.99 2.22 -8.31
C GLY A 17 15.37 0.76 -8.08
N THR A 18 15.07 -0.12 -9.04
CA THR A 18 15.43 -1.54 -8.99
C THR A 18 16.94 -1.76 -8.90
N TYR A 19 17.73 -1.02 -9.67
CA TYR A 19 19.18 -1.08 -9.61
C TYR A 19 19.71 -0.62 -8.24
N LEU A 20 19.24 0.53 -7.74
CA LEU A 20 19.63 1.08 -6.45
C LEU A 20 19.25 0.16 -5.29
N PHE A 21 18.06 -0.43 -5.33
CA PHE A 21 17.58 -1.37 -4.33
C PHE A 21 18.50 -2.59 -4.23
N LYS A 22 18.85 -3.19 -5.37
CA LYS A 22 19.76 -4.34 -5.42
C LYS A 22 21.17 -3.98 -4.97
N LYS A 23 21.71 -2.86 -5.47
CA LYS A 23 23.07 -2.39 -5.13
C LYS A 23 23.24 -2.09 -3.64
N SER A 24 22.21 -1.53 -3.03
CA SER A 24 22.19 -1.20 -1.59
C SER A 24 21.84 -2.37 -0.68
N LYS A 25 21.61 -3.57 -1.24
CA LYS A 25 21.15 -4.77 -0.49
C LYS A 25 19.84 -4.54 0.26
N GLY A 26 18.89 -3.85 -0.38
CA GLY A 26 17.54 -3.65 0.17
C GLY A 26 17.39 -2.41 1.05
N PHE A 27 18.12 -1.32 0.78
CA PHE A 27 17.84 -0.07 1.49
C PHE A 27 16.41 0.41 1.19
N PHE A 28 15.61 0.65 2.23
CA PHE A 28 14.16 0.82 2.13
C PHE A 28 13.72 2.01 1.24
N LEU A 29 14.44 3.13 1.27
CA LEU A 29 14.14 4.28 0.40
C LEU A 29 14.48 4.03 -1.06
N PHE A 30 15.22 2.96 -1.38
CA PHE A 30 15.48 2.57 -2.76
C PHE A 30 14.47 1.56 -3.30
N THR A 31 13.40 1.25 -2.57
CA THR A 31 12.30 0.45 -3.10
C THR A 31 11.85 1.02 -4.46
N PRO A 32 11.71 0.18 -5.50
CA PRO A 32 11.58 0.66 -6.87
C PRO A 32 10.42 1.64 -7.09
N LEU A 33 9.29 1.39 -6.43
CA LEU A 33 8.09 2.21 -6.55
C LEU A 33 8.27 3.61 -5.93
N PHE A 34 8.94 3.70 -4.77
CA PHE A 34 9.19 4.98 -4.12
C PHE A 34 10.18 5.83 -4.91
N VAL A 35 11.26 5.21 -5.41
CA VAL A 35 12.21 5.90 -6.29
C VAL A 35 11.54 6.35 -7.58
N ALA A 36 10.71 5.51 -8.20
CA ALA A 36 9.97 5.88 -9.41
C ALA A 36 9.08 7.11 -9.19
N MET A 37 8.38 7.18 -8.05
CA MET A 37 7.59 8.36 -7.67
C MET A 37 8.46 9.60 -7.52
N VAL A 38 9.53 9.54 -6.71
CA VAL A 38 10.39 10.70 -6.43
C VAL A 38 11.08 11.20 -7.70
N LEU A 39 11.68 10.31 -8.47
CA LEU A 39 12.35 10.67 -9.72
C LEU A 39 11.36 11.16 -10.79
N GLY A 40 10.19 10.54 -10.89
CA GLY A 40 9.14 10.99 -11.80
C GLY A 40 8.71 12.43 -11.48
N ILE A 41 8.38 12.72 -10.22
CA ILE A 41 8.02 14.07 -9.78
C ILE A 41 9.16 15.06 -10.04
N ALA A 42 10.40 14.71 -9.67
CA ALA A 42 11.55 15.58 -9.88
C ALA A 42 11.79 15.86 -11.37
N PHE A 43 11.71 14.84 -12.22
CA PHE A 43 11.91 14.96 -13.65
C PHE A 43 10.88 15.88 -14.30
N LEU A 44 9.59 15.71 -13.98
CA LEU A 44 8.54 16.58 -14.51
C LEU A 44 8.70 18.02 -14.03
N LYS A 45 9.04 18.21 -12.74
CA LYS A 45 9.20 19.55 -12.16
C LYS A 45 10.42 20.29 -12.72
N ILE A 46 11.56 19.62 -12.85
CA ILE A 46 12.81 20.20 -13.38
C ILE A 46 12.69 20.45 -14.89
N GLY A 47 12.05 19.52 -15.62
CA GLY A 47 11.82 19.65 -17.05
C GLY A 47 10.63 20.54 -17.43
N HIS A 48 9.89 21.06 -16.45
CA HIS A 48 8.65 21.83 -16.64
C HIS A 48 7.60 21.11 -17.52
N PHE A 49 7.55 19.78 -17.47
CA PHE A 49 6.56 18.98 -18.18
C PHE A 49 5.24 18.95 -17.41
N SER A 50 4.11 18.98 -18.11
CA SER A 50 2.81 18.83 -17.46
C SER A 50 2.57 17.39 -16.98
N TYR A 51 1.78 17.24 -15.92
CA TYR A 51 1.38 15.92 -15.44
C TYR A 51 0.51 15.20 -16.48
N GLU A 52 -0.33 15.94 -17.21
CA GLU A 52 -1.23 15.42 -18.23
C GLU A 52 -0.46 14.77 -19.38
N GLU A 53 0.65 15.38 -19.81
CA GLU A 53 1.53 14.82 -20.84
C GLU A 53 2.16 13.50 -20.40
N TYR A 54 2.65 13.44 -19.16
CA TYR A 54 3.17 12.22 -18.56
C TYR A 54 2.09 11.14 -18.39
N SER A 55 0.93 11.54 -17.88
CA SER A 55 -0.20 10.66 -17.55
C SER A 55 -0.79 10.00 -18.80
N SER A 56 -0.68 10.63 -19.98
CA SER A 56 -1.07 10.00 -21.25
C SER A 56 -0.43 8.62 -21.47
N GLY A 57 0.87 8.48 -21.17
CA GLY A 57 1.59 7.21 -21.16
C GLY A 57 1.34 6.40 -19.89
N GLY A 58 1.24 7.07 -18.75
CA GLY A 58 0.94 6.46 -17.46
C GLY A 58 -0.37 5.67 -17.43
N LYS A 59 -1.38 6.08 -18.21
CA LYS A 59 -2.66 5.36 -18.37
C LYS A 59 -2.48 3.96 -18.96
N ILE A 60 -1.53 3.77 -19.88
CA ILE A 60 -1.22 2.46 -20.46
C ILE A 60 -0.62 1.52 -19.40
N ILE A 61 0.20 2.05 -18.49
CA ILE A 61 0.72 1.29 -17.35
C ILE A 61 -0.43 0.99 -16.37
N SER A 62 -1.27 2.00 -16.11
CA SER A 62 -2.41 1.88 -15.18
C SER A 62 -3.46 0.89 -15.66
N PHE A 63 -3.59 0.66 -16.96
CA PHE A 63 -4.43 -0.41 -17.51
C PHE A 63 -4.11 -1.78 -16.91
N PHE A 64 -2.82 -2.07 -16.63
CA PHE A 64 -2.42 -3.34 -16.02
C PHE A 64 -2.80 -3.46 -14.53
N LEU A 65 -3.25 -2.38 -13.90
CA LEU A 65 -3.70 -2.39 -12.51
C LEU A 65 -4.97 -3.25 -12.34
N GLU A 66 -5.89 -3.20 -13.30
CA GLU A 66 -7.13 -3.99 -13.29
C GLU A 66 -6.86 -5.51 -13.35
N PRO A 67 -6.14 -6.07 -14.35
CA PRO A 67 -5.83 -7.50 -14.38
C PRO A 67 -4.93 -7.92 -13.21
N ALA A 68 -4.03 -7.06 -12.74
CA ALA A 68 -3.26 -7.34 -11.52
C ALA A 68 -4.15 -7.44 -10.27
N THR A 69 -5.18 -6.60 -10.18
CA THR A 69 -6.16 -6.65 -9.09
C THR A 69 -6.99 -7.93 -9.14
N ILE A 70 -7.42 -8.36 -10.34
CA ILE A 70 -8.10 -9.66 -10.52
C ILE A 70 -7.16 -10.82 -10.12
N ALA A 71 -5.87 -10.73 -10.46
CA ALA A 71 -4.88 -11.73 -10.11
C ALA A 71 -4.62 -11.86 -8.59
N PHE A 72 -5.08 -10.93 -7.75
CA PHE A 72 -5.07 -11.09 -6.29
C PHE A 72 -5.94 -12.25 -5.80
N ALA A 73 -6.87 -12.74 -6.63
CA ALA A 73 -7.58 -13.98 -6.35
C ALA A 73 -6.65 -15.21 -6.32
N ILE A 74 -5.51 -15.19 -7.04
CA ILE A 74 -4.59 -16.32 -7.14
C ILE A 74 -3.94 -16.65 -5.78
N PRO A 75 -3.34 -15.71 -5.03
CA PRO A 75 -2.87 -15.96 -3.67
C PRO A 75 -3.94 -16.54 -2.73
N LEU A 76 -5.17 -16.01 -2.79
CA LEU A 76 -6.28 -16.51 -1.97
C LEU A 76 -6.65 -17.96 -2.34
N TYR A 77 -6.71 -18.28 -3.63
CA TYR A 77 -6.96 -19.63 -4.12
C TYR A 77 -5.85 -20.61 -3.71
N LYS A 78 -4.58 -20.23 -3.92
CA LYS A 78 -3.43 -21.06 -3.54
C LYS A 78 -3.31 -21.29 -2.04
N GLN A 79 -3.84 -20.38 -1.22
CA GLN A 79 -3.85 -20.51 0.24
C GLN A 79 -5.26 -20.79 0.78
N ALA A 80 -6.16 -21.33 -0.04
CA ALA A 80 -7.57 -21.51 0.32
C ALA A 80 -7.76 -22.37 1.57
N ASP A 81 -6.94 -23.40 1.77
CA ASP A 81 -7.01 -24.24 2.96
C ASP A 81 -6.64 -23.47 4.24
N LYS A 82 -5.61 -22.62 4.16
CA LYS A 82 -5.19 -21.75 5.27
C LYS A 82 -6.24 -20.68 5.54
N LEU A 83 -6.80 -20.09 4.49
CA LEU A 83 -7.89 -19.12 4.60
C LEU A 83 -9.10 -19.76 5.29
N LYS A 84 -9.56 -20.94 4.84
CA LYS A 84 -10.67 -21.67 5.47
C LYS A 84 -10.37 -22.07 6.91
N LYS A 85 -9.14 -22.50 7.20
CA LYS A 85 -8.74 -22.91 8.55
C LYS A 85 -8.70 -21.75 9.54
N TYR A 86 -8.28 -20.57 9.09
CA TYR A 86 -8.05 -19.40 9.96
C TYR A 86 -8.94 -18.19 9.62
N TRP A 87 -10.06 -18.40 8.92
CA TRP A 87 -10.87 -17.32 8.37
C TRP A 87 -11.29 -16.31 9.43
N TRP A 88 -11.66 -16.79 10.62
CA TRP A 88 -12.08 -15.96 11.73
C TRP A 88 -10.92 -15.12 12.27
N GLN A 89 -9.75 -15.71 12.46
CA GLN A 89 -8.55 -15.01 12.93
C GLN A 89 -8.09 -13.96 11.91
N ILE A 90 -8.18 -14.28 10.61
CA ILE A 90 -7.85 -13.37 9.52
C ILE A 90 -8.81 -12.17 9.52
N LEU A 91 -10.11 -12.41 9.43
CA LEU A 91 -11.10 -11.32 9.35
C LEU A 91 -11.14 -10.46 10.62
N SER A 92 -11.15 -11.09 11.81
CA SER A 92 -11.21 -10.33 13.07
C SER A 92 -9.97 -9.47 13.29
N SER A 93 -8.77 -10.01 13.04
CA SER A 93 -7.53 -9.24 13.20
C SER A 93 -7.42 -8.07 12.22
N ILE A 94 -7.81 -8.28 10.96
CA ILE A 94 -7.79 -7.23 9.94
C ILE A 94 -8.85 -6.17 10.23
N ALA A 95 -10.07 -6.56 10.64
CA ALA A 95 -11.13 -5.63 10.99
C ALA A 95 -10.73 -4.76 12.19
N VAL A 96 -10.29 -5.38 13.30
CA VAL A 96 -9.85 -4.64 14.48
C VAL A 96 -8.64 -3.76 14.15
N GLY A 97 -7.65 -4.29 13.42
CA GLY A 97 -6.47 -3.53 12.99
C GLY A 97 -6.82 -2.35 12.11
N SER A 98 -7.77 -2.50 11.18
CA SER A 98 -8.20 -1.43 10.28
C SER A 98 -8.93 -0.33 11.04
N VAL A 99 -9.86 -0.68 11.93
CA VAL A 99 -10.56 0.31 12.79
C VAL A 99 -9.57 1.06 13.68
N CYS A 100 -8.65 0.35 14.33
CA CYS A 100 -7.60 0.97 15.14
C CYS A 100 -6.71 1.90 14.31
N SER A 101 -6.28 1.47 13.12
CA SER A 101 -5.45 2.28 12.23
C SER A 101 -6.15 3.57 11.83
N VAL A 102 -7.40 3.48 11.35
CA VAL A 102 -8.21 4.64 10.95
C VAL A 102 -8.42 5.60 12.14
N ALA A 103 -8.75 5.08 13.32
CA ALA A 103 -8.94 5.88 14.52
C ALA A 103 -7.65 6.61 14.95
N ILE A 104 -6.49 5.95 14.87
CA ILE A 104 -5.20 6.56 15.19
C ILE A 104 -4.84 7.64 14.17
N ILE A 105 -5.02 7.37 12.87
CA ILE A 105 -4.77 8.36 11.80
C ILE A 105 -5.65 9.60 12.05
N PHE A 106 -6.94 9.41 12.30
CA PHE A 106 -7.87 10.49 12.59
C PHE A 106 -7.47 11.28 13.84
N ALA A 107 -7.15 10.60 14.95
CA ALA A 107 -6.78 11.26 16.19
C ALA A 107 -5.51 12.11 16.03
N ILE A 108 -4.48 11.58 15.35
CA ILE A 108 -3.23 12.30 15.08
C ILE A 108 -3.51 13.49 14.14
N ALA A 109 -4.21 13.26 13.02
CA ALA A 109 -4.51 14.29 12.03
C ALA A 109 -5.31 15.45 12.65
N LYS A 110 -6.31 15.14 13.48
CA LYS A 110 -7.08 16.15 14.23
C LYS A 110 -6.20 16.88 15.25
N GLY A 111 -5.32 16.16 15.96
CA GLY A 111 -4.41 16.74 16.95
C GLY A 111 -3.38 17.70 16.38
N ILE A 112 -3.00 17.54 15.10
CA ILE A 112 -2.11 18.47 14.39
C ILE A 112 -2.86 19.49 13.52
N HIS A 113 -4.20 19.56 13.65
CA HIS A 113 -5.06 20.45 12.87
C HIS A 113 -4.90 20.29 11.34
N MET A 114 -4.76 19.04 10.89
CA MET A 114 -4.70 18.72 9.47
C MET A 114 -6.02 19.07 8.79
N ASP A 115 -5.93 19.64 7.58
CA ASP A 115 -7.08 19.91 6.72
C ASP A 115 -7.89 18.63 6.48
N GLU A 116 -9.22 18.74 6.49
CA GLU A 116 -10.12 17.59 6.46
C GLU A 116 -9.99 16.79 5.15
N VAL A 117 -9.75 17.47 4.02
CA VAL A 117 -9.56 16.82 2.72
C VAL A 117 -8.24 16.04 2.72
N VAL A 118 -7.18 16.62 3.28
CA VAL A 118 -5.90 15.92 3.46
C VAL A 118 -6.05 14.73 4.41
N MET A 119 -6.80 14.89 5.50
CA MET A 119 -7.08 13.81 6.46
C MET A 119 -7.84 12.66 5.80
N LYS A 120 -8.92 12.94 5.06
CA LYS A 120 -9.67 11.96 4.24
C LYS A 120 -8.73 11.21 3.29
N SER A 121 -7.78 11.92 2.69
CA SER A 121 -6.78 11.32 1.78
C SER A 121 -5.85 10.31 2.46
N MET A 122 -5.61 10.42 3.77
CA MET A 122 -4.73 9.54 4.54
C MET A 122 -5.43 8.26 5.01
N LEU A 123 -6.75 8.29 5.24
CA LEU A 123 -7.49 7.15 5.82
C LEU A 123 -7.28 5.84 5.04
N PRO A 124 -7.34 5.80 3.69
CA PRO A 124 -7.23 4.54 2.95
C PRO A 124 -5.80 4.06 2.71
N GLN A 125 -4.79 4.67 3.36
CA GLN A 125 -3.38 4.35 3.11
C GLN A 125 -2.99 2.88 3.38
N ALA A 126 -3.80 2.15 4.15
CA ALA A 126 -3.60 0.73 4.44
C ALA A 126 -4.14 -0.22 3.35
N ALA A 127 -4.88 0.28 2.36
CA ALA A 127 -5.32 -0.48 1.19
C ALA A 127 -4.36 -0.31 0.00
N THR A 128 -4.38 -1.25 -0.94
CA THR A 128 -3.53 -1.16 -2.15
C THR A 128 -3.94 0.05 -2.99
N THR A 129 -3.03 0.58 -3.81
CA THR A 129 -3.31 1.75 -4.67
C THR A 129 -4.59 1.58 -5.50
N ALA A 130 -4.85 0.38 -6.03
CA ALA A 130 -6.06 0.08 -6.80
C ALA A 130 -7.37 0.29 -6.03
N ILE A 131 -7.33 0.16 -4.70
CA ILE A 131 -8.50 0.30 -3.81
C ILE A 131 -8.49 1.68 -3.14
N ALA A 132 -7.32 2.15 -2.71
CA ALA A 132 -7.20 3.37 -1.92
C ALA A 132 -7.53 4.63 -2.73
N LEU A 133 -7.16 4.69 -4.01
CA LEU A 133 -7.37 5.90 -4.82
C LEU A 133 -8.85 6.16 -5.12
N PRO A 134 -9.65 5.19 -5.63
CA PRO A 134 -11.08 5.40 -5.80
C PRO A 134 -11.77 5.68 -4.46
N LEU A 135 -11.42 4.91 -3.41
CA LEU A 135 -12.02 5.09 -2.08
C LEU A 135 -11.75 6.48 -1.50
N SER A 136 -10.53 7.01 -1.67
CA SER A 136 -10.18 8.38 -1.28
C SER A 136 -11.05 9.40 -2.02
N GLN A 137 -11.23 9.22 -3.32
CA GLN A 137 -12.09 10.10 -4.12
C GLN A 137 -13.55 10.05 -3.66
N ASP A 138 -14.08 8.87 -3.37
CA ASP A 138 -15.47 8.66 -2.93
C ASP A 138 -15.77 9.33 -1.59
N ILE A 139 -14.78 9.40 -0.69
CA ILE A 139 -14.92 10.08 0.62
C ILE A 139 -14.52 11.57 0.59
N GLY A 140 -14.23 12.13 -0.59
CA GLY A 140 -13.88 13.54 -0.77
C GLY A 140 -12.43 13.91 -0.44
N GLY A 141 -11.50 12.94 -0.53
CA GLY A 141 -10.06 13.15 -0.43
C GLY A 141 -9.38 13.47 -1.78
N ILE A 142 -8.06 13.58 -1.76
CA ILE A 142 -7.19 13.87 -2.90
C ILE A 142 -6.38 12.60 -3.25
N PRO A 143 -6.69 11.91 -4.36
CA PRO A 143 -6.00 10.67 -4.76
C PRO A 143 -4.48 10.80 -4.89
N ALA A 144 -3.95 11.94 -5.31
CA ALA A 144 -2.50 12.16 -5.38
C ALA A 144 -1.83 12.04 -4.00
N ILE A 145 -2.46 12.59 -2.96
CA ILE A 145 -1.97 12.53 -1.59
C ILE A 145 -2.11 11.10 -1.04
N THR A 146 -3.21 10.42 -1.35
CA THR A 146 -3.39 9.00 -1.02
C THR A 146 -2.33 8.11 -1.68
N SER A 147 -1.98 8.38 -2.94
CA SER A 147 -0.92 7.63 -3.65
C SER A 147 0.41 7.71 -2.90
N PHE A 148 0.76 8.92 -2.46
CA PHE A 148 1.95 9.13 -1.62
C PHE A 148 1.82 8.37 -0.30
N ALA A 149 0.70 8.51 0.41
CA ALA A 149 0.49 7.86 1.71
C ALA A 149 0.62 6.34 1.64
N VAL A 150 -0.02 5.69 0.66
CA VAL A 150 0.03 4.24 0.45
C VAL A 150 1.47 3.77 0.22
N ILE A 151 2.18 4.43 -0.70
CA ILE A 151 3.55 4.02 -1.08
C ILE A 151 4.51 4.28 0.07
N PHE A 152 4.42 5.46 0.70
CA PHE A 152 5.29 5.81 1.81
C PHE A 152 5.04 4.91 3.02
N ASN A 153 3.79 4.61 3.36
CA ASN A 153 3.46 3.66 4.42
C ASN A 153 4.07 2.27 4.14
N ALA A 154 3.95 1.76 2.91
CA ALA A 154 4.52 0.47 2.54
C ALA A 154 6.07 0.46 2.67
N VAL A 155 6.73 1.57 2.36
CA VAL A 155 8.19 1.76 2.54
C VAL A 155 8.58 1.74 4.01
N ILE A 156 7.81 2.40 4.87
CA ILE A 156 8.03 2.40 6.32
C ILE A 156 7.84 1.00 6.90
N VAL A 157 6.81 0.27 6.47
CA VAL A 157 6.60 -1.12 6.92
C VAL A 157 7.69 -2.05 6.44
N TYR A 158 8.20 -1.89 5.21
CA TYR A 158 9.37 -2.63 4.75
C TYR A 158 10.58 -2.43 5.68
N ALA A 159 10.82 -1.18 6.07
CA ALA A 159 11.96 -0.81 6.92
C ALA A 159 11.81 -1.28 8.37
N LEU A 160 10.61 -1.14 8.94
CA LEU A 160 10.38 -1.25 10.39
C LEU A 160 9.52 -2.46 10.79
N GLY A 161 8.91 -3.18 9.86
CA GLY A 161 7.96 -4.26 10.15
C GLY A 161 8.56 -5.35 11.04
N ALA A 162 9.74 -5.86 10.68
CA ALA A 162 10.46 -6.84 11.49
C ALA A 162 10.85 -6.32 12.88
N LEU A 163 11.25 -5.04 12.96
CA LEU A 163 11.58 -4.38 14.21
C LEU A 163 10.35 -4.29 15.12
N PHE A 164 9.20 -3.84 14.61
CA PHE A 164 7.97 -3.74 15.40
C PHE A 164 7.49 -5.11 15.88
N LEU A 165 7.54 -6.15 15.03
CA LEU A 165 7.21 -7.51 15.47
C LEU A 165 8.10 -7.97 16.63
N LYS A 166 9.39 -7.62 16.61
CA LYS A 166 10.34 -7.94 17.70
C LYS A 166 10.05 -7.12 18.95
N VAL A 167 9.80 -5.82 18.84
CA VAL A 167 9.51 -4.90 19.96
C VAL A 167 8.21 -5.33 20.67
N PHE A 168 7.16 -5.62 19.91
CA PHE A 168 5.88 -6.10 20.45
C PHE A 168 5.89 -7.61 20.79
N LYS A 169 7.02 -8.29 20.65
CA LYS A 169 7.22 -9.71 20.99
C LYS A 169 6.20 -10.64 20.30
N VAL A 170 5.84 -10.35 19.06
CA VAL A 170 4.93 -11.17 18.26
C VAL A 170 5.67 -12.43 17.80
N LYS A 171 5.37 -13.56 18.45
CA LYS A 171 6.06 -14.84 18.18
C LYS A 171 5.33 -15.73 17.18
N ASN A 172 3.99 -15.67 17.16
CA ASN A 172 3.18 -16.56 16.34
C ASN A 172 3.35 -16.22 14.82
N PRO A 173 3.75 -17.19 13.97
CA PRO A 173 3.94 -16.98 12.53
C PRO A 173 2.71 -16.43 11.80
N ILE A 174 1.51 -16.87 12.20
CA ILE A 174 0.26 -16.40 11.63
C ILE A 174 0.06 -14.93 11.97
N SER A 175 0.20 -14.57 13.25
CA SER A 175 0.07 -13.17 13.69
C SER A 175 1.10 -12.24 13.04
N LYS A 176 2.36 -12.70 12.86
CA LYS A 176 3.39 -11.93 12.16
C LYS A 176 2.99 -11.66 10.71
N GLY A 177 2.60 -12.71 9.98
CA GLY A 177 2.19 -12.58 8.59
C GLY A 177 0.98 -11.65 8.44
N LEU A 178 -0.05 -11.83 9.28
CA LEU A 178 -1.23 -10.96 9.29
C LEU A 178 -0.85 -9.50 9.56
N ALA A 179 -0.05 -9.23 10.59
CA ALA A 179 0.38 -7.87 10.91
C ALA A 179 1.16 -7.20 9.75
N LEU A 180 2.08 -7.93 9.12
CA LEU A 180 2.86 -7.41 7.98
C LEU A 180 1.98 -7.16 6.75
N GLY A 181 1.09 -8.09 6.41
CA GLY A 181 0.22 -7.96 5.24
C GLY A 181 -0.84 -6.88 5.40
N THR A 182 -1.41 -6.71 6.59
CA THR A 182 -2.39 -5.65 6.89
C THR A 182 -1.75 -4.26 6.88
N SER A 183 -0.49 -4.12 7.31
CA SER A 183 0.16 -2.82 7.43
C SER A 183 0.95 -2.39 6.19
N GLY A 184 1.60 -3.32 5.48
CA GLY A 184 2.63 -3.00 4.48
C GLY A 184 2.36 -3.48 3.05
N HIS A 185 1.18 -4.04 2.78
CA HIS A 185 0.81 -4.52 1.44
C HIS A 185 1.85 -5.51 0.90
N ALA A 186 2.19 -5.41 -0.40
CA ALA A 186 3.20 -6.25 -1.04
C ALA A 186 4.61 -6.10 -0.43
N LEU A 187 4.97 -4.92 0.09
CA LEU A 187 6.26 -4.73 0.75
C LEU A 187 6.29 -5.40 2.14
N GLY A 188 5.18 -5.42 2.86
CA GLY A 188 5.02 -6.23 4.07
C GLY A 188 5.10 -7.73 3.79
N VAL A 189 4.55 -8.19 2.66
CA VAL A 189 4.71 -9.59 2.20
C VAL A 189 6.18 -9.91 1.95
N ALA A 190 6.95 -8.98 1.37
CA ALA A 190 8.39 -9.17 1.15
C ALA A 190 9.14 -9.43 2.47
N VAL A 191 8.81 -8.67 3.54
CA VAL A 191 9.34 -8.92 4.89
C VAL A 191 8.91 -10.30 5.41
N GLY A 192 7.67 -10.72 5.15
CA GLY A 192 7.16 -12.04 5.52
C GLY A 192 7.88 -13.19 4.82
N ILE A 193 8.26 -13.03 3.55
CA ILE A 193 9.04 -14.01 2.77
C ILE A 193 10.41 -14.28 3.43
N GLU A 194 11.05 -13.24 3.98
CA GLU A 194 12.32 -13.39 4.69
C GLU A 194 12.17 -14.13 6.03
N MET A 195 10.96 -14.20 6.60
CA MET A 195 10.70 -14.82 7.90
C MET A 195 10.29 -16.29 7.82
N GLY A 196 9.55 -16.68 6.78
CA GLY A 196 9.11 -18.06 6.60
C GLY A 196 7.87 -18.22 5.72
N GLU A 197 7.58 -19.46 5.35
CA GLU A 197 6.48 -19.78 4.45
C GLU A 197 5.10 -19.48 5.04
N VAL A 198 4.94 -19.58 6.36
CA VAL A 198 3.66 -19.31 7.04
C VAL A 198 3.41 -17.81 7.09
N GLU A 199 4.41 -17.02 7.48
CA GLU A 199 4.38 -15.56 7.49
C GLU A 199 4.07 -15.01 6.10
N ALA A 200 4.79 -15.46 5.08
CA ALA A 200 4.57 -15.06 3.68
C ALA A 200 3.16 -15.38 3.19
N ALA A 201 2.65 -16.58 3.50
CA ALA A 201 1.30 -17.00 3.13
C ALA A 201 0.22 -16.15 3.81
N MET A 202 0.36 -15.91 5.12
CA MET A 202 -0.62 -15.13 5.88
C MET A 202 -0.57 -13.64 5.52
N ALA A 203 0.62 -13.09 5.26
CA ALA A 203 0.77 -11.74 4.73
C ALA A 203 0.09 -11.62 3.37
N SER A 204 0.31 -12.58 2.46
CA SER A 204 -0.29 -12.56 1.12
C SER A 204 -1.82 -12.62 1.18
N ILE A 205 -2.39 -13.42 2.08
CA ILE A 205 -3.85 -13.43 2.31
C ILE A 205 -4.30 -12.06 2.84
N ALA A 206 -3.62 -11.53 3.86
CA ALA A 206 -3.99 -10.27 4.50
C ALA A 206 -3.99 -9.08 3.55
N VAL A 207 -3.04 -8.99 2.60
CA VAL A 207 -2.99 -7.92 1.58
C VAL A 207 -4.26 -7.85 0.74
N VAL A 208 -4.88 -9.00 0.44
CA VAL A 208 -6.10 -9.03 -0.36
C VAL A 208 -7.32 -8.70 0.49
N ILE A 209 -7.40 -9.29 1.69
CA ILE A 209 -8.54 -9.12 2.59
C ILE A 209 -8.61 -7.71 3.19
N VAL A 210 -7.45 -7.07 3.47
CA VAL A 210 -7.42 -5.69 4.01
C VAL A 210 -8.10 -4.71 3.07
N GLY A 211 -7.99 -4.91 1.74
CA GLY A 211 -8.69 -4.10 0.76
C GLY A 211 -10.22 -4.14 0.94
N VAL A 212 -10.77 -5.35 1.06
CA VAL A 212 -12.22 -5.56 1.27
C VAL A 212 -12.68 -4.95 2.60
N VAL A 213 -11.92 -5.18 3.67
CA VAL A 213 -12.24 -4.64 5.00
C VAL A 213 -12.15 -3.11 5.01
N THR A 214 -11.15 -2.53 4.36
CA THR A 214 -10.93 -1.08 4.32
C THR A 214 -12.07 -0.36 3.59
N VAL A 215 -12.57 -0.93 2.49
CA VAL A 215 -13.72 -0.39 1.73
C VAL A 215 -14.99 -0.37 2.59
N ALA A 216 -15.15 -1.29 3.53
CA ALA A 216 -16.27 -1.25 4.49
C ALA A 216 -16.01 -0.28 5.65
N VAL A 217 -14.83 -0.35 6.26
CA VAL A 217 -14.51 0.39 7.50
C VAL A 217 -14.44 1.90 7.26
N ILE A 218 -13.82 2.36 6.18
CA ILE A 218 -13.54 3.80 6.00
C ILE A 218 -14.81 4.62 5.75
N PRO A 219 -15.70 4.27 4.79
CA PRO A 219 -16.92 5.05 4.57
C PRO A 219 -17.79 5.10 5.83
N LEU A 220 -17.90 3.98 6.56
CA LEU A 220 -18.63 3.93 7.83
C LEU A 220 -17.98 4.83 8.89
N PHE A 221 -16.65 4.80 9.01
CA PHE A 221 -15.94 5.68 9.95
C PHE A 221 -16.16 7.15 9.61
N VAL A 222 -16.04 7.52 8.33
CA VAL A 222 -16.29 8.90 7.88
C VAL A 222 -17.72 9.30 8.23
N GLN A 223 -18.74 8.51 7.88
CA GLN A 223 -20.14 8.84 8.16
C GLN A 223 -20.48 8.96 9.66
N LEU A 224 -19.83 8.20 10.52
CA LEU A 224 -20.15 8.14 11.95
C LEU A 224 -19.32 9.11 12.80
N VAL A 225 -18.13 9.48 12.36
CA VAL A 225 -17.14 10.21 13.18
C VAL A 225 -16.77 11.58 12.60
N MET A 226 -16.83 11.75 11.27
CA MET A 226 -16.48 12.98 10.57
C MET A 226 -17.72 13.70 10.04
#